data_AF-J9EKE9-F1
#
_entry.id   AF-J9EKE9-F1
#
_cell.length_a   1.000
_cell.length_b   1.000
_cell.length_c   1.000
_cell.angle_alpha   90.00
_cell.angle_beta   90.00
_cell.angle_gamma   90.00
#
_symmetry.space_group_name_H-M   'P 1'
#
loop_
_entity.id
_entity.type
_entity.pdbx_description
1 polymer ?
#
loop_
_entity_poly.entity_id
_entity_poly.type
_entity_poly.pdbx_seq_one_letter_code
_entity_poly.pdbx_strand_id
1 'polypeptide(L)'
;MTGMKNWSEVTTAAELTKSNNPLAKLIAIDKGDITKFQVDAIVNAANSSLLGGGGVDGAIHRAAGRRLYDECKKLNGCKVGEAKMTEAYDMKHIKHVIHTVGPQVHSRVSEEQRNLLKSCYIESLNIAVANNLRTI
;
A
#
# COMPACT_ATOMS: atom_id res chain seq x y z
N MET A 1 19.58 12.77 4.77
CA MET A 1 18.19 12.42 4.38
C MET A 1 17.98 12.83 2.93
N THR A 2 18.53 12.09 1.98
CA THR A 2 18.39 12.36 0.54
C THR A 2 17.31 11.45 -0.04
N GLY A 3 16.37 12.00 -0.82
CA GLY A 3 15.48 11.22 -1.71
C GLY A 3 14.03 10.98 -1.26
N MET A 4 13.44 11.81 -0.39
CA MET A 4 11.99 11.78 -0.16
C MET A 4 11.26 12.35 -1.37
N LYS A 5 10.18 11.69 -1.82
CA LYS A 5 9.40 12.13 -2.99
C LYS A 5 8.09 12.79 -2.60
N ASN A 6 7.84 13.97 -3.17
CA ASN A 6 6.61 14.75 -2.99
C ASN A 6 5.62 14.55 -4.14
N TRP A 7 4.35 14.88 -3.90
CA TRP A 7 3.31 14.88 -4.94
C TRP A 7 3.63 15.77 -6.15
N SER A 8 4.41 16.84 -5.96
CA SER A 8 4.85 17.72 -7.07
C SER A 8 5.91 17.09 -7.98
N GLU A 9 6.50 15.97 -7.59
CA GLU A 9 7.61 15.32 -8.30
C GLU A 9 7.16 14.07 -9.07
N VAL A 10 5.88 13.69 -8.96
CA VAL A 10 5.31 12.52 -9.63
C VAL A 10 4.52 12.95 -10.86
N THR A 11 4.55 12.13 -11.92
CA THR A 11 3.76 12.38 -13.12
C THR A 11 2.33 11.89 -12.90
N THR A 12 1.35 12.77 -13.10
CA THR A 12 -0.06 12.42 -13.00
C THR A 12 -0.53 11.58 -14.19
N ALA A 13 -1.56 10.77 -14.00
CA ALA A 13 -2.19 10.04 -15.09
C ALA A 13 -2.76 11.00 -16.16
N ALA A 14 -3.21 12.20 -15.75
CA ALA A 14 -3.63 13.26 -16.67
C ALA A 14 -2.51 13.69 -17.62
N GLU A 15 -1.30 13.93 -17.10
CA GLU A 15 -0.12 14.28 -17.90
C GLU A 15 0.31 13.14 -18.83
N LEU A 16 0.36 11.90 -18.31
CA LEU A 16 0.77 10.73 -19.10
C LEU A 16 -0.19 10.41 -20.25
N THR A 17 -1.49 10.61 -20.04
CA THR A 17 -2.54 10.25 -21.00
C THR A 17 -3.07 11.45 -21.79
N LYS A 18 -2.61 12.67 -21.50
CA LYS A 18 -3.18 13.94 -22.02
C LYS A 18 -4.69 14.06 -21.78
N SER A 19 -5.16 13.54 -20.64
CA SER A 19 -6.58 13.49 -20.30
C SER A 19 -7.02 14.72 -19.53
N ASN A 20 -8.20 15.26 -19.89
CA ASN A 20 -8.85 16.33 -19.15
C ASN A 20 -9.76 15.83 -18.02
N ASN A 21 -9.81 14.51 -17.79
CA ASN A 21 -10.61 13.94 -16.71
C ASN A 21 -10.09 14.43 -15.34
N PRO A 22 -10.92 15.06 -14.49
CA PRO A 22 -10.48 15.55 -13.19
C PRO A 22 -9.94 14.43 -12.28
N LEU A 23 -10.44 13.19 -12.42
CA LEU A 23 -9.93 12.03 -11.66
C LEU A 23 -8.50 11.65 -12.06
N ALA A 24 -8.12 11.87 -13.32
CA ALA A 24 -6.77 11.57 -13.79
C ALA A 24 -5.71 12.50 -13.16
N LYS A 25 -6.13 13.65 -12.61
CA LYS A 25 -5.27 14.56 -11.82
C LYS A 25 -5.05 14.08 -10.39
N LEU A 26 -5.84 13.09 -9.93
CA LEU A 26 -5.76 12.51 -8.59
C LEU A 26 -4.99 11.19 -8.55
N ILE A 27 -4.52 10.71 -9.71
CA ILE A 27 -3.73 9.48 -9.82
C ILE A 27 -2.35 9.88 -10.29
N ALA A 28 -1.33 9.40 -9.59
CA ALA A 28 0.07 9.56 -9.99
C ALA A 28 0.70 8.21 -10.30
N ILE A 29 1.63 8.18 -11.24
CA ILE A 29 2.41 7.00 -11.61
C ILE A 29 3.88 7.37 -11.46
N ASP A 30 4.59 6.61 -10.63
CA ASP A 30 6.00 6.84 -10.37
C ASP A 30 6.74 5.51 -10.16
N LYS A 31 8.06 5.53 -10.41
CA LYS A 31 8.96 4.41 -10.17
C LYS A 31 9.90 4.77 -9.01
N GLY A 32 9.81 4.02 -7.91
CA GLY A 32 10.63 4.27 -6.73
C GLY A 32 10.45 3.24 -5.62
N ASP A 33 11.13 3.50 -4.50
CA ASP A 33 10.96 2.77 -3.25
C ASP A 33 9.76 3.34 -2.49
N ILE A 34 8.71 2.52 -2.29
CA ILE A 34 7.46 2.94 -1.65
C ILE A 34 7.68 3.51 -0.24
N THR A 35 8.75 3.11 0.45
CA THR A 35 9.08 3.60 1.80
C THR A 35 9.58 5.05 1.83
N LYS A 36 9.81 5.66 0.66
CA LYS A 36 10.35 7.03 0.51
C LYS A 36 9.31 8.07 0.08
N PHE A 37 8.07 7.67 -0.18
CA PHE A 37 7.00 8.61 -0.54
C PHE A 37 6.43 9.29 0.69
N GLN A 38 6.22 10.60 0.60
CA GLN A 38 5.56 11.39 1.63
C GLN A 38 4.04 11.42 1.38
N VAL A 39 3.34 10.46 1.97
CA VAL A 39 1.90 10.21 1.81
C VAL A 39 1.28 9.81 3.16
N ASP A 40 -0.04 9.85 3.28
CA ASP A 40 -0.71 9.49 4.53
C ASP A 40 -0.57 7.99 4.82
N ALA A 41 -0.74 7.13 3.82
CA ALA A 41 -0.50 5.70 3.95
C ALA A 41 0.23 5.12 2.74
N ILE A 42 0.85 3.97 2.95
CA ILE A 42 1.31 3.10 1.86
C ILE A 42 0.62 1.73 1.99
N VAL A 43 0.41 1.07 0.86
CA VAL A 43 -0.14 -0.30 0.85
C VAL A 43 1.00 -1.33 0.80
N ASN A 44 1.00 -2.25 1.75
CA ASN A 44 1.89 -3.40 1.79
C ASN A 44 1.24 -4.63 1.13
N ALA A 45 1.89 -5.19 0.12
CA ALA A 45 1.57 -6.51 -0.43
C ALA A 45 2.10 -7.61 0.50
N ALA A 46 1.32 -7.89 1.55
CA ALA A 46 1.70 -8.78 2.63
C ALA A 46 1.33 -10.25 2.34
N ASN A 47 1.80 -11.15 3.21
CA ASN A 47 1.32 -12.52 3.30
C ASN A 47 0.32 -12.68 4.47
N SER A 48 -0.43 -13.78 4.52
CA SER A 48 -1.51 -14.00 5.50
C SER A 48 -1.08 -13.94 6.97
N SER A 49 0.20 -14.09 7.30
CA SER A 49 0.67 -13.94 8.68
C SER A 49 0.79 -12.47 9.11
N LEU A 50 0.97 -11.54 8.16
CA LEU A 50 1.39 -10.15 8.37
C LEU A 50 2.76 -9.98 9.05
N LEU A 51 3.54 -11.05 9.20
CA LEU A 51 4.80 -11.04 9.96
C LEU A 51 6.03 -10.73 9.10
N GLY A 52 5.83 -10.02 7.99
CA GLY A 52 6.87 -9.68 7.03
C GLY A 52 7.26 -10.85 6.12
N GLY A 53 8.31 -10.62 5.32
CA GLY A 53 8.82 -11.57 4.35
C GLY A 53 9.93 -10.96 3.49
N GLY A 54 9.97 -11.36 2.21
CA GLY A 54 10.83 -10.74 1.20
C GLY A 54 10.16 -9.56 0.48
N GLY A 55 10.72 -9.16 -0.66
CA GLY A 55 10.10 -8.16 -1.55
C GLY A 55 9.79 -6.81 -0.88
N VAL A 56 8.66 -6.21 -1.27
CA VAL A 56 8.19 -4.92 -0.72
C VAL A 56 7.79 -5.03 0.75
N ASP A 57 7.23 -6.16 1.17
CA ASP A 57 6.84 -6.45 2.55
C ASP A 57 8.06 -6.36 3.48
N GLY A 58 9.14 -7.06 3.13
CA GLY A 58 10.41 -6.97 3.85
C GLY A 58 11.01 -5.56 3.83
N ALA A 59 10.87 -4.81 2.74
CA ALA A 59 11.37 -3.43 2.65
C ALA A 59 10.61 -2.51 3.62
N ILE A 60 9.28 -2.62 3.67
CA ILE A 60 8.42 -1.87 4.59
C ILE A 60 8.74 -2.23 6.04
N HIS A 61 8.86 -3.52 6.38
CA HIS A 61 9.23 -3.94 7.75
C HIS A 61 10.61 -3.44 8.18
N ARG A 62 11.61 -3.44 7.29
CA ARG A 62 12.93 -2.87 7.57
C ARG A 62 12.87 -1.36 7.78
N ALA A 63 12.06 -0.65 7.00
CA ALA A 63 11.94 0.81 7.08
C ALA A 63 11.11 1.29 8.28
N ALA A 64 10.05 0.58 8.65
CA ALA A 64 9.19 0.90 9.79
C ALA A 64 9.78 0.44 11.13
N GLY A 65 10.72 -0.49 11.11
CA GLY A 65 11.38 -1.03 12.29
C GLY A 65 10.56 -2.08 13.03
N ARG A 66 11.12 -2.62 14.12
CA ARG A 66 10.60 -3.80 14.83
C ARG A 66 9.17 -3.61 15.38
N ARG A 67 8.78 -2.36 15.68
CA ARG A 67 7.45 -2.06 16.22
C ARG A 67 6.31 -2.42 15.27
N LEU A 68 6.54 -2.32 13.95
CA LEU A 68 5.56 -2.75 12.96
C LEU A 68 5.25 -4.24 13.09
N TYR A 69 6.30 -5.06 13.24
CA TYR A 69 6.15 -6.50 13.44
C TYR A 69 5.37 -6.82 14.72
N ASP A 70 5.67 -6.11 15.82
CA ASP A 70 5.01 -6.36 17.10
C ASP A 70 3.51 -5.96 17.09
N GLU A 71 3.12 -4.95 16.30
CA GLU A 71 1.71 -4.63 16.05
C GLU A 71 1.05 -5.64 15.14
N CYS A 72 1.68 -6.03 14.02
CA CYS A 72 1.16 -7.06 13.12
C CYS A 72 0.85 -8.37 13.86
N LYS A 73 1.65 -8.76 14.85
CA LYS A 73 1.37 -9.94 15.69
C LYS A 73 0.03 -9.87 16.41
N LYS A 74 -0.44 -8.67 16.78
CA LYS A 74 -1.72 -8.46 17.48
C LYS A 74 -2.91 -8.53 16.53
N LEU A 75 -2.69 -8.41 15.23
CA LEU A 75 -3.74 -8.44 14.21
C LEU A 75 -4.22 -9.86 13.86
N ASN A 76 -3.51 -10.91 14.29
CA ASN A 76 -3.85 -12.31 14.01
C ASN A 76 -3.99 -12.62 12.50
N GLY A 77 -3.06 -12.12 11.70
CA GLY A 77 -3.03 -12.36 10.24
C GLY A 77 -4.08 -11.58 9.45
N CYS A 78 -4.20 -11.88 8.16
CA CYS A 78 -5.16 -11.27 7.24
C CYS A 78 -5.55 -12.26 6.14
N LYS A 79 -6.84 -12.32 5.79
CA LYS A 79 -7.31 -13.22 4.73
C LYS A 79 -7.01 -12.62 3.35
N VAL A 80 -6.94 -13.49 2.35
CA VAL A 80 -6.78 -13.07 0.95
C VAL A 80 -7.95 -12.16 0.56
N GLY A 81 -7.64 -11.02 -0.06
CA GLY A 81 -8.65 -10.03 -0.45
C GLY A 81 -9.07 -9.04 0.64
N GLU A 82 -8.66 -9.25 1.89
CA GLU A 82 -8.91 -8.32 3.01
C GLU A 82 -7.72 -7.36 3.23
N ALA A 83 -7.93 -6.33 4.05
CA ALA A 83 -6.87 -5.40 4.46
C ALA A 83 -6.94 -5.06 5.96
N LYS A 84 -5.81 -4.68 6.56
CA LYS A 84 -5.69 -4.19 7.96
C LYS A 84 -4.70 -3.05 8.05
N MET A 85 -4.87 -2.15 9.02
CA MET A 85 -4.02 -0.97 9.19
C MET A 85 -3.15 -1.07 10.45
N THR A 86 -1.96 -0.49 10.36
CA THR A 86 -1.00 -0.30 11.46
C THR A 86 -0.40 1.11 11.40
N GLU A 87 0.34 1.49 12.44
CA GLU A 87 1.21 2.68 12.39
C GLU A 87 2.43 2.45 11.48
N ALA A 88 2.98 3.52 10.89
CA ALA A 88 4.19 3.43 10.05
C ALA A 88 5.52 3.54 10.83
N TYR A 89 5.44 3.81 12.15
CA TYR A 89 6.55 3.78 13.10
C TYR A 89 7.76 4.63 12.73
N ASP A 90 8.86 4.01 12.30
CA ASP A 90 10.13 4.71 12.01
C ASP A 90 10.03 5.53 10.71
N MET A 91 9.04 5.25 9.85
CA MET A 91 8.74 6.04 8.66
C MET A 91 7.91 7.29 9.01
N LYS A 92 8.53 8.30 9.63
CA LYS A 92 7.85 9.50 10.18
C LYS A 92 7.06 10.35 9.18
N HIS A 93 7.35 10.21 7.89
CA HIS A 93 6.70 10.91 6.79
C HIS A 93 5.49 10.16 6.24
N ILE A 94 5.18 8.97 6.78
CA ILE A 94 4.00 8.16 6.50
C ILE A 94 3.25 8.00 7.82
N LYS A 95 1.91 8.08 7.81
CA LYS A 95 1.13 7.89 9.03
C LYS A 95 0.88 6.41 9.28
N HIS A 96 0.38 5.70 8.25
CA HIS A 96 -0.05 4.31 8.39
C HIS A 96 0.50 3.39 7.30
N VAL A 97 0.54 2.09 7.61
CA VAL A 97 0.71 1.03 6.61
C VAL A 97 -0.60 0.26 6.52
N ILE A 98 -1.13 0.12 5.32
CA ILE A 98 -2.30 -0.71 5.04
C ILE A 98 -1.81 -2.02 4.44
N HIS A 99 -1.95 -3.11 5.18
CA HIS A 99 -1.53 -4.44 4.76
C HIS A 99 -2.69 -5.16 4.09
N THR A 100 -2.49 -5.65 2.88
CA THR A 100 -3.48 -6.48 2.17
C THR A 100 -2.82 -7.73 1.59
N VAL A 101 -3.59 -8.81 1.48
CA VAL A 101 -3.08 -10.11 1.03
C VAL A 101 -3.66 -10.43 -0.35
N GLY A 102 -2.82 -10.31 -1.37
CA GLY A 102 -3.18 -10.66 -2.74
C GLY A 102 -3.32 -12.17 -2.97
N PRO A 103 -4.13 -12.60 -3.95
CA PRO A 103 -4.24 -14.01 -4.31
C PRO A 103 -2.95 -14.53 -4.98
N GLN A 104 -2.56 -15.76 -4.65
CA GLN A 104 -1.46 -16.43 -5.35
C GLN A 104 -1.95 -17.01 -6.68
N VAL A 105 -1.18 -16.79 -7.76
CA VAL A 105 -1.48 -17.28 -9.10
C VAL A 105 -0.36 -18.23 -9.54
N HIS A 106 -0.68 -19.51 -9.65
CA HIS A 106 0.27 -20.57 -10.06
C HIS A 106 0.06 -21.04 -11.51
N SER A 107 -1.05 -20.64 -12.14
CA SER A 107 -1.40 -21.00 -13.51
C SER A 107 -2.25 -19.89 -14.16
N ARG A 108 -3.38 -20.22 -14.79
CA ARG A 108 -4.28 -19.22 -15.36
C ARG A 108 -5.03 -18.49 -14.26
N VAL A 109 -5.12 -17.17 -14.37
CA VAL A 109 -5.90 -16.34 -13.45
C VAL A 109 -7.40 -16.68 -13.59
N SER A 110 -7.98 -17.19 -12.51
CA SER A 110 -9.42 -17.43 -12.36
C SER A 110 -10.20 -16.14 -12.12
N GLU A 111 -11.52 -16.20 -12.25
CA GLU A 111 -12.40 -15.07 -11.91
C GLU A 111 -12.37 -14.74 -10.42
N GLU A 112 -12.33 -15.77 -9.57
CA GLU A 112 -12.18 -15.60 -8.12
C GLU A 112 -10.90 -14.82 -7.77
N GLN A 113 -9.76 -15.17 -8.37
CA GLN A 113 -8.51 -14.43 -8.16
C GLN A 113 -8.58 -12.98 -8.66
N ARG A 114 -9.29 -12.71 -9.75
CA ARG A 114 -9.55 -11.32 -10.20
C ARG A 114 -10.37 -10.55 -9.17
N ASN A 115 -11.41 -11.18 -8.62
CA ASN A 115 -12.26 -10.57 -7.60
C ASN A 115 -11.50 -10.33 -6.30
N LEU A 116 -10.69 -11.29 -5.85
CA LEU A 116 -9.84 -11.15 -4.66
C LEU A 116 -8.81 -10.03 -4.82
N LEU A 117 -8.17 -9.92 -5.98
CA LEU A 117 -7.25 -8.81 -6.26
C LEU A 117 -7.98 -7.47 -6.23
N LYS A 118 -9.17 -7.39 -6.85
CA LYS A 118 -10.01 -6.19 -6.80
C LYS A 118 -10.39 -5.83 -5.36
N SER A 119 -10.73 -6.81 -4.52
CA SER A 119 -11.02 -6.60 -3.11
C SER A 119 -9.83 -6.02 -2.35
N CYS A 120 -8.58 -6.45 -2.62
CA CYS A 120 -7.39 -5.88 -1.98
C CYS A 120 -7.33 -4.35 -2.14
N TYR A 121 -7.58 -3.86 -3.36
CA TYR A 121 -7.60 -2.42 -3.63
C TYR A 121 -8.79 -1.72 -2.96
N ILE A 122 -9.99 -2.29 -3.08
CA ILE A 122 -11.21 -1.70 -2.51
C ILE A 122 -11.11 -1.61 -0.99
N GLU A 123 -10.72 -2.69 -0.31
CA GLU A 123 -10.59 -2.71 1.15
C GLU A 123 -9.51 -1.75 1.63
N SER A 124 -8.38 -1.64 0.92
CA SER A 124 -7.33 -0.69 1.25
C SER A 124 -7.82 0.78 1.13
N LEU A 125 -8.56 1.08 0.05
CA LEU A 125 -9.17 2.41 -0.14
C LEU A 125 -10.26 2.70 0.89
N ASN A 126 -11.08 1.72 1.25
CA ASN A 126 -12.12 1.85 2.28
C ASN A 126 -11.50 2.19 3.64
N ILE A 127 -10.41 1.51 4.03
CA ILE A 127 -9.65 1.83 5.24
C ILE A 127 -9.12 3.26 5.20
N ALA A 128 -8.54 3.69 4.07
CA ALA A 128 -8.03 5.04 3.92
C ALA A 128 -9.12 6.10 4.11
N VAL A 129 -10.29 5.91 3.47
CA VAL A 129 -11.45 6.81 3.62
C VAL A 129 -11.95 6.81 5.07
N ALA A 130 -12.11 5.65 5.70
CA ALA A 130 -12.59 5.52 7.07
C ALA A 130 -11.67 6.21 8.09
N ASN A 131 -10.37 6.34 7.78
CA ASN A 131 -9.37 6.97 8.63
C ASN A 131 -8.99 8.39 8.16
N ASN A 132 -9.76 8.99 7.25
CA ASN A 132 -9.55 10.35 6.72
C ASN A 132 -8.17 10.57 6.08
N LEU A 133 -7.60 9.53 5.47
CA LEU A 133 -6.35 9.61 4.74
C LEU A 133 -6.62 10.15 3.34
N ARG A 134 -5.77 11.06 2.86
CA ARG A 134 -5.96 11.79 1.61
C ARG A 134 -5.01 11.34 0.49
N THR A 135 -3.95 10.63 0.84
CA THR A 135 -2.94 10.09 -0.09
C THR A 135 -2.56 8.67 0.31
N ILE A 136 -2.54 7.75 -0.66
CA ILE A 136 -2.28 6.31 -0.49
C ILE A 136 -1.44 5.78 -1.65
#